data_AF-A0AAJ4B1N6-F1
#
_entry.id   AF-A0AAJ4B1N6-F1
#
_cell.length_a   1.000
_cell.length_b   1.000
_cell.length_c   1.000
_cell.angle_alpha   90.00
_cell.angle_beta   90.00
_cell.angle_gamma   90.00
#
_symmetry.space_group_name_H-M   'P 1'
#
loop_
_entity.id
_entity.type
_entity.pdbx_description
1 polymer ?
#
loop_
_entity_poly.entity_id
_entity_poly.type
_entity_poly.pdbx_seq_one_letter_code
_entity_poly.pdbx_strand_id
1 'polypeptide(L)'
;MRTPVASRGFTLMEMLVVLVLMSIAVGLVGFGLQQGLSTASERRAVGDMVEALRATRVRAIVTGQPARTEFNLRKATFKAPGKREMHWPESLRVTMQTASDLGSAVEFYPDGGSSGGNVVVADGDRRWRIDIGWLTGSVQVRTL
;
A
#
# COMPACT_ATOMS: atom_id res chain seq x y z
N MET A 1 30.73 11.45 61.80
CA MET A 1 29.26 11.58 61.81
C MET A 1 28.74 11.35 60.39
N ARG A 2 27.94 10.30 60.16
CA ARG A 2 27.25 10.07 58.88
C ARG A 2 25.77 10.27 59.14
N THR A 3 25.19 11.34 58.61
CA THR A 3 23.74 11.58 58.65
C THR A 3 23.04 10.54 57.78
N PRO A 4 22.05 9.80 58.29
CA PRO A 4 21.28 8.87 57.47
C PRO A 4 20.45 9.69 56.48
N VAL A 5 20.61 9.40 55.19
CA VAL A 5 19.74 9.94 54.15
C VAL A 5 18.39 9.24 54.30
N ALA A 6 17.34 10.00 54.63
CA ALA A 6 15.99 9.46 54.75
C ALA A 6 15.57 8.85 53.41
N SER A 7 15.45 7.52 53.37
CA SER A 7 14.87 6.80 52.25
C SER A 7 13.36 7.06 52.26
N ARG A 8 12.90 7.98 51.42
CA ARG A 8 11.47 8.17 51.17
C ARG A 8 10.98 6.96 50.39
N GLY A 9 10.31 6.04 51.07
CA GLY A 9 9.65 4.91 50.42
C GLY A 9 8.53 5.39 49.51
N PHE A 10 8.42 4.81 48.32
CA PHE A 10 7.35 5.08 47.37
C PHE A 10 6.00 4.78 48.01
N THR A 11 5.03 5.68 47.85
CA THR A 11 3.66 5.42 48.34
C THR A 11 2.92 4.48 47.39
N LEU A 12 1.96 3.69 47.89
CA LEU A 12 1.10 2.86 47.03
C LEU A 12 0.38 3.69 45.95
N MET A 13 -0.02 4.92 46.30
CA MET A 13 -0.66 5.85 45.38
C MET A 13 0.29 6.26 44.24
N GLU A 14 1.58 6.48 44.53
CA GLU A 14 2.57 6.83 43.52
C GLU A 14 2.80 5.69 42.52
N MET A 15 2.91 4.45 43.01
CA MET A 15 3.00 3.29 42.13
C MET A 15 1.74 3.13 41.26
N LEU A 16 0.55 3.39 41.81
CA LEU A 16 -0.69 3.35 41.04
C LEU A 16 -0.70 4.43 39.93
N VAL A 17 -0.31 5.66 40.25
CA VAL A 17 -0.22 6.75 39.28
C VAL A 17 0.79 6.42 38.18
N VAL A 18 1.96 5.86 38.53
CA VAL A 18 2.98 5.46 37.55
C VAL A 18 2.44 4.38 36.61
N LEU A 19 1.72 3.37 37.13
CA LEU A 19 1.12 2.32 36.30
C LEU A 19 0.06 2.89 35.35
N VAL A 20 -0.77 3.84 35.81
CA VAL A 20 -1.76 4.53 34.96
C VAL A 20 -1.06 5.32 33.86
N LEU A 21 -0.02 6.09 34.19
CA LEU A 21 0.75 6.86 33.21
C LEU A 21 1.48 5.96 32.21
N MET A 22 2.08 4.86 32.67
CA MET A 22 2.69 3.86 31.79
C MET A 22 1.66 3.24 30.85
N SER A 23 0.47 2.91 31.34
CA SER A 23 -0.60 2.33 30.51
C SER A 23 -1.03 3.29 29.40
N ILE A 24 -1.18 4.59 29.73
CA ILE A 24 -1.48 5.63 28.75
C ILE A 24 -0.34 5.77 27.73
N ALA A 25 0.91 5.84 28.20
CA ALA A 25 2.08 5.97 27.34
C ALA A 25 2.20 4.80 26.35
N VAL A 26 2.04 3.56 26.84
CA VAL A 26 2.04 2.35 26.00
C VAL A 26 0.90 2.38 24.99
N GLY A 27 -0.31 2.77 25.41
CA GLY A 27 -1.47 2.88 24.51
C GLY A 27 -1.25 3.86 23.35
N LEU A 28 -0.69 5.03 23.64
CA LEU A 28 -0.39 6.05 22.62
C LEU A 28 0.69 5.57 21.64
N VAL A 29 1.76 4.95 22.13
CA VAL A 29 2.84 4.41 21.28
C VAL A 29 2.31 3.28 20.40
N GLY A 30 1.52 2.37 20.96
CA GLY A 30 0.92 1.25 20.22
C GLY A 30 0.04 1.72 19.06
N PHE A 31 -0.84 2.70 19.31
CA PHE A 31 -1.71 3.24 18.28
C PHE A 31 -0.92 3.94 17.15
N GLY A 32 0.07 4.75 17.50
CA GLY A 32 0.92 5.45 16.52
C GLY A 32 1.71 4.50 15.62
N LEU A 33 2.27 3.42 16.19
CA LEU A 33 2.99 2.41 15.42
C LEU A 33 2.07 1.66 14.45
N GLN A 34 0.89 1.26 14.90
CA GLN A 34 -0.06 0.53 14.06
C GLN A 34 -0.51 1.36 12.86
N GLN A 35 -0.83 2.64 13.07
CA GLN A 35 -1.23 3.54 11.99
C GLN A 35 -0.07 3.83 11.01
N GLY A 36 1.16 3.90 11.51
CA GLY A 36 2.37 4.02 10.69
C GLY A 36 2.62 2.79 9.80
N LEU A 37 2.46 1.59 10.36
CA LEU A 37 2.62 0.33 9.62
C LEU A 37 1.56 0.15 8.53
N SER A 38 0.29 0.47 8.80
CA SER A 38 -0.77 0.46 7.79
C SER A 38 -0.45 1.42 6.65
N THR A 39 -0.10 2.67 6.99
CA THR A 39 0.27 3.70 6.00
C THR A 39 1.44 3.27 5.11
N ALA A 40 2.45 2.63 5.69
CA ALA A 40 3.60 2.14 4.94
C ALA A 40 3.20 0.98 4.00
N SER A 41 2.33 0.09 4.47
CA SER A 41 1.81 -1.04 3.69
C SER A 41 0.96 -0.57 2.50
N GLU A 42 0.09 0.41 2.71
CA GLU A 42 -0.74 1.03 1.67
C GLU A 42 0.12 1.62 0.53
N ARG A 43 1.12 2.43 0.89
CA ARG A 43 2.04 3.05 -0.08
C ARG A 43 2.85 2.00 -0.83
N ARG A 44 3.25 0.93 -0.14
CA ARG A 44 3.97 -0.19 -0.73
C ARG A 44 3.10 -0.92 -1.76
N ALA A 45 1.84 -1.22 -1.44
CA ALA A 45 0.92 -1.88 -2.36
C ALA A 45 0.70 -1.05 -3.65
N VAL A 46 0.52 0.27 -3.52
CA VAL A 46 0.42 1.17 -4.70
C VAL A 46 1.72 1.15 -5.51
N GLY A 47 2.87 1.18 -4.85
CA GLY A 47 4.19 1.08 -5.50
C GLY A 47 4.36 -0.24 -6.27
N ASP A 48 4.02 -1.37 -5.64
CA ASP A 48 4.14 -2.70 -6.24
C ASP A 48 3.21 -2.84 -7.47
N MET A 49 2.00 -2.25 -7.43
CA MET A 49 1.10 -2.19 -8.60
C MET A 49 1.70 -1.39 -9.75
N VAL A 50 2.28 -0.22 -9.46
CA VAL A 50 2.95 0.62 -10.47
C VAL A 50 4.16 -0.11 -11.07
N GLU A 51 4.96 -0.79 -10.24
CA GLU A 51 6.09 -1.59 -10.68
C GLU A 51 5.63 -2.74 -11.59
N ALA A 52 4.58 -3.47 -11.19
CA ALA A 52 4.01 -4.55 -12.00
C ALA A 52 3.55 -4.05 -13.37
N LEU A 53 2.84 -2.92 -13.45
CA LEU A 53 2.41 -2.32 -14.73
C LEU A 53 3.61 -1.92 -15.60
N ARG A 54 4.62 -1.27 -15.02
CA ARG A 54 5.84 -0.88 -15.74
C ARG A 54 6.64 -2.07 -16.24
N ALA A 55 6.77 -3.12 -15.41
CA ALA A 55 7.44 -4.36 -15.78
C ALA A 55 6.72 -5.06 -16.94
N THR A 56 5.39 -5.11 -16.90
CA THR A 56 4.56 -5.66 -17.99
C THR A 56 4.76 -4.88 -19.29
N ARG A 57 4.80 -3.53 -19.23
CA ARG A 57 5.13 -2.69 -20.39
C ARG A 57 6.49 -3.03 -20.99
N VAL A 58 7.52 -3.09 -20.15
CA VAL A 58 8.89 -3.44 -20.59
C VAL A 58 8.89 -4.82 -21.22
N ARG A 59 8.18 -5.79 -20.64
CA ARG A 59 8.04 -7.13 -21.19
C ARG A 59 7.43 -7.11 -22.59
N ALA A 60 6.34 -6.36 -22.80
CA ALA A 60 5.68 -6.29 -24.10
C ALA A 60 6.62 -5.76 -25.20
N ILE A 61 7.35 -4.68 -24.89
CA ILE A 61 8.32 -4.06 -25.79
C ILE A 61 9.48 -5.02 -26.10
N VAL A 62 10.09 -5.61 -25.06
CA VAL A 62 11.28 -6.47 -25.22
C VAL A 62 10.95 -7.79 -25.92
N THR A 63 9.77 -8.35 -25.67
CA THR A 63 9.38 -9.65 -26.27
C THR A 63 8.70 -9.51 -27.63
N GLY A 64 8.30 -8.31 -28.03
CA GLY A 64 7.54 -8.11 -29.27
C GLY A 64 6.12 -8.69 -29.22
N GLN A 65 5.60 -9.05 -28.03
CA GLN A 65 4.27 -9.63 -27.86
C GLN A 65 3.43 -8.85 -26.83
N PRO A 66 2.11 -8.77 -26.99
CA PRO A 66 1.24 -8.19 -25.96
C PRO A 66 1.43 -8.88 -24.60
N ALA A 67 1.42 -8.08 -23.54
CA ALA A 67 1.60 -8.56 -22.18
C ALA A 67 0.63 -7.84 -21.24
N ARG A 68 0.01 -8.56 -20.30
CA ARG A 68 -1.04 -8.01 -19.44
C ARG A 68 -0.77 -8.21 -17.96
N THR A 69 -1.08 -7.20 -17.15
CA THR A 69 -1.19 -7.32 -15.70
C THR A 69 -2.63 -7.66 -15.35
N GLU A 70 -2.83 -8.79 -14.68
CA GLU A 70 -4.16 -9.25 -14.26
C GLU A 70 -4.43 -8.82 -12.83
N PHE A 71 -5.63 -8.29 -12.58
CA PHE A 71 -6.11 -7.92 -11.24
C PHE A 71 -7.32 -8.77 -10.89
N ASN A 72 -7.31 -9.31 -9.67
CA ASN A 72 -8.44 -10.00 -9.07
C ASN A 72 -8.95 -9.18 -7.89
N LEU A 73 -9.94 -8.34 -8.16
CA LEU A 73 -10.54 -7.46 -7.16
C LEU A 73 -11.26 -8.22 -6.03
N ARG A 74 -11.66 -9.48 -6.27
CA ARG A 74 -12.29 -10.33 -5.24
C ARG A 74 -11.28 -10.96 -4.30
N LYS A 75 -10.12 -11.37 -4.81
CA LYS A 75 -9.05 -12.00 -4.01
C LYS A 75 -8.03 -11.00 -3.46
N ALA A 76 -8.18 -9.73 -3.78
CA ALA A 76 -7.20 -8.69 -3.47
C ALA A 76 -5.80 -9.00 -4.05
N THR A 77 -5.74 -9.54 -5.27
CA THR A 77 -4.47 -9.93 -5.92
C THR A 77 -4.22 -9.30 -7.27
N PHE A 78 -2.94 -9.16 -7.63
CA PHE A 78 -2.50 -8.83 -8.98
C PHE A 78 -1.29 -9.66 -9.38
N LYS A 79 -1.13 -9.82 -10.69
CA LYS A 79 -0.03 -10.60 -11.25
C LYS A 79 0.47 -9.98 -12.55
N ALA A 80 1.77 -9.68 -12.58
CA ALA A 80 2.48 -9.37 -13.81
C ALA A 80 2.98 -10.67 -14.50
N PRO A 81 3.15 -10.67 -15.83
CA PRO A 81 3.65 -11.84 -16.55
C PRO A 81 5.00 -12.32 -16.05
N GLY A 82 5.12 -13.61 -15.76
CA GLY A 82 6.35 -14.22 -15.25
C GLY A 82 6.73 -13.82 -13.82
N LYS A 83 5.85 -13.12 -13.09
CA LYS A 83 6.03 -12.79 -11.67
C LYS A 83 5.07 -13.61 -10.80
N ARG A 84 5.41 -13.70 -9.51
CA ARG A 84 4.52 -14.27 -8.50
C ARG A 84 3.30 -13.36 -8.32
N GLU A 85 2.16 -13.97 -8.00
CA GLU A 85 0.98 -13.24 -7.58
C GLU A 85 1.25 -12.47 -6.28
N MET A 86 0.86 -11.21 -6.24
CA MET A 86 1.02 -10.32 -5.09
C MET A 86 -0.36 -9.96 -4.54
N HIS A 87 -0.42 -9.79 -3.22
CA HIS A 87 -1.65 -9.42 -2.51
C HIS A 87 -1.49 -8.00 -1.98
N TRP A 88 -2.59 -7.23 -1.98
CA TRP A 88 -2.67 -5.97 -1.25
C TRP A 88 -3.48 -6.13 0.04
N PRO A 89 -3.25 -5.27 1.05
CA PRO A 89 -4.04 -5.25 2.27
C PRO A 89 -5.55 -5.20 2.01
N GLU A 90 -6.33 -5.99 2.76
CA GLU A 90 -7.81 -6.00 2.63
C GLU A 90 -8.46 -4.66 2.98
N SER A 91 -7.77 -3.77 3.69
CA SER A 91 -8.24 -2.39 3.95
C SER A 91 -8.34 -1.56 2.67
N LEU A 92 -7.60 -1.93 1.61
CA LEU A 92 -7.59 -1.20 0.35
C LEU A 92 -8.76 -1.60 -0.54
N ARG A 93 -9.58 -0.63 -0.88
CA ARG A 93 -10.57 -0.73 -1.94
C ARG A 93 -9.93 -0.36 -3.27
N VAL A 94 -9.79 -1.36 -4.14
CA VAL A 94 -9.27 -1.19 -5.49
C VAL A 94 -10.43 -1.21 -6.48
N THR A 95 -10.50 -0.18 -7.31
CA THR A 95 -11.46 -0.07 -8.41
C THR A 95 -10.72 0.22 -9.70
N MET A 96 -11.19 -0.33 -10.82
CA MET A 96 -10.56 -0.19 -12.11
C MET A 96 -11.55 0.35 -13.12
N GLN A 97 -11.06 1.27 -13.96
CA GLN A 97 -11.75 1.74 -15.15
C GLN A 97 -10.84 1.48 -16.34
N THR A 98 -11.08 0.35 -17.00
CA THR A 98 -10.32 -0.16 -18.15
C THR A 98 -11.20 -0.13 -19.40
N ALA A 99 -10.61 -0.41 -20.56
CA ALA A 99 -11.39 -0.65 -21.77
C ALA A 99 -12.31 -1.87 -21.57
N SER A 100 -13.55 -1.77 -22.08
CA SER A 100 -14.66 -2.69 -21.80
C SER A 100 -14.36 -4.18 -22.01
N ASP A 101 -13.41 -4.51 -22.91
CA ASP A 101 -13.14 -5.88 -23.34
C ASP A 101 -12.07 -6.61 -22.50
N LEU A 102 -11.34 -5.90 -21.62
CA LEU A 102 -10.23 -6.46 -20.84
C LEU A 102 -10.60 -6.83 -19.40
N GLY A 103 -11.81 -6.48 -18.95
CA GLY A 103 -12.23 -6.69 -17.57
C GLY A 103 -11.25 -6.04 -16.59
N SER A 104 -10.86 -6.75 -15.52
CA SER A 104 -9.89 -6.28 -14.53
C SER A 104 -8.44 -6.61 -14.95
N ALA A 105 -8.05 -6.23 -16.16
CA ALA A 105 -6.68 -6.36 -16.65
C ALA A 105 -6.24 -5.09 -17.40
N VAL A 106 -4.92 -4.87 -17.41
CA VAL A 106 -4.29 -3.81 -18.20
C VAL A 106 -3.29 -4.47 -19.14
N GLU A 107 -3.48 -4.26 -20.44
CA GLU A 107 -2.63 -4.83 -21.49
C GLU A 107 -1.70 -3.77 -22.08
N PHE A 108 -0.45 -4.14 -22.31
CA PHE A 108 0.56 -3.34 -22.99
C PHE A 108 0.96 -4.01 -24.29
N TYR A 109 1.24 -3.18 -25.28
CA TYR A 109 1.52 -3.62 -26.64
C TYR A 109 3.01 -3.38 -27.01
N PRO A 110 3.54 -4.12 -28.00
CA PRO A 110 4.95 -4.03 -28.40
C PRO A 110 5.39 -2.65 -28.90
N ASP A 111 4.47 -1.85 -29.41
CA ASP A 111 4.69 -0.47 -29.86
C ASP A 111 4.86 0.52 -28.68
N GLY A 112 4.69 0.05 -27.45
CA GLY A 112 4.80 0.83 -26.22
C GLY A 112 3.48 1.45 -25.75
N GLY A 113 2.38 1.24 -26.49
CA GLY A 113 1.03 1.62 -26.10
C GLY A 113 0.43 0.70 -25.03
N SER A 114 -0.80 1.02 -24.62
CA SER A 114 -1.57 0.18 -23.69
C SER A 114 -3.06 0.24 -23.95
N SER A 115 -3.82 -0.64 -23.30
CA SER A 115 -5.28 -0.56 -23.25
C SER A 115 -5.80 0.73 -22.60
N GLY A 116 -4.92 1.46 -21.88
CA GLY A 116 -5.28 2.63 -21.11
C GLY A 116 -6.13 2.32 -19.87
N GLY A 117 -6.63 3.39 -19.27
CA GLY A 117 -7.54 3.33 -18.13
C GLY A 117 -6.94 3.91 -16.86
N ASN A 118 -7.56 3.61 -15.73
CA ASN A 118 -7.05 3.98 -14.43
C ASN A 118 -7.38 2.94 -13.35
N VAL A 119 -6.53 2.88 -12.35
CA VAL A 119 -6.74 2.10 -11.13
C VAL A 119 -6.83 3.07 -9.96
N VAL A 120 -7.97 3.08 -9.27
CA VAL A 120 -8.17 3.88 -8.06
C VAL A 120 -8.04 2.97 -6.86
N VAL A 121 -7.13 3.32 -5.96
CA VAL A 121 -6.85 2.63 -4.71
C VAL A 121 -7.26 3.55 -3.57
N ALA A 122 -8.11 3.08 -2.67
CA ALA A 122 -8.65 3.88 -1.57
C ALA A 122 -8.54 3.15 -0.23
N ASP A 123 -8.11 3.85 0.82
CA ASP A 123 -8.16 3.39 2.22
C ASP A 123 -8.74 4.50 3.09
N GLY A 124 -9.94 4.29 3.63
CA GLY A 124 -10.71 5.35 4.31
C GLY A 124 -10.84 6.61 3.44
N ASP A 125 -10.28 7.72 3.93
CA ASP A 125 -10.27 9.03 3.25
C ASP A 125 -9.13 9.21 2.25
N ARG A 126 -8.11 8.33 2.30
CA ARG A 126 -6.93 8.42 1.44
C ARG A 126 -7.19 7.74 0.12
N ARG A 127 -6.85 8.42 -0.97
CA ARG A 127 -7.07 7.91 -2.32
C ARG A 127 -5.85 8.14 -3.20
N TRP A 128 -5.54 7.14 -4.01
CA TRP A 128 -4.54 7.18 -5.06
C TRP A 128 -5.17 6.78 -6.37
N ARG A 129 -4.71 7.41 -7.44
CA ARG A 129 -5.10 7.08 -8.80
C ARG A 129 -3.86 6.79 -9.61
N ILE A 130 -3.82 5.60 -10.19
CA ILE A 130 -2.81 5.18 -11.15
C ILE A 130 -3.41 5.39 -12.54
N ASP A 131 -2.97 6.43 -13.24
CA ASP A 131 -3.37 6.72 -14.61
C ASP A 131 -2.48 5.94 -15.59
N ILE A 132 -3.12 5.29 -16.56
CA ILE A 132 -2.45 4.51 -17.60
C ILE A 132 -2.78 5.13 -18.97
N GLY A 133 -1.77 5.67 -19.65
CA GLY A 133 -1.92 6.32 -20.95
C GLY A 133 -2.08 5.31 -22.08
N TRP A 134 -3.18 5.37 -22.84
CA TRP A 134 -3.44 4.47 -23.96
C TRP A 134 -2.38 4.59 -25.08
N LEU A 135 -2.02 5.81 -25.45
CA LEU A 135 -1.09 6.06 -26.56
C LEU A 135 0.38 5.81 -26.22
N THR A 136 0.81 6.17 -25.01
CA THR A 136 2.23 6.16 -24.62
C THR A 136 2.61 5.01 -23.70
N GLY A 137 1.60 4.30 -23.17
CA GLY A 137 1.77 3.33 -22.09
C GLY A 137 2.32 3.94 -20.80
N SER A 138 2.19 5.26 -20.60
CA SER A 138 2.69 5.91 -19.38
C SER A 138 1.91 5.41 -18.16
N VAL A 139 2.61 5.20 -17.04
CA VAL A 139 2.01 4.78 -15.77
C VAL A 139 2.37 5.82 -14.71
N GLN A 140 1.39 6.61 -14.29
CA GLN A 140 1.59 7.73 -13.36
C GLN A 140 0.68 7.58 -12.14
N VAL A 141 1.25 7.83 -10.95
CA VAL A 141 0.48 7.84 -9.70
C VAL A 141 0.18 9.28 -9.29
N ARG A 142 -1.05 9.53 -8.87
CA ARG A 142 -1.51 10.78 -8.25
C ARG A 142 -2.22 10.48 -6.94
N THR A 143 -2.01 11.33 -5.95
CA THR A 143 -2.84 11.35 -4.74
C THR A 143 -4.08 12.20 -5.03
N LEU A 144 -5.24 11.74 -4.55
CA LEU A 144 -6.53 12.44 -4.69
C LEU A 144 -6.99 13.05 -3.36
#